data_AF-A0A9X3EVD2-F1
#
_entry.id   AF-A0A9X3EVD2-F1
#
_cell.length_a   1.000
_cell.length_b   1.000
_cell.length_c   1.000
_cell.angle_alpha   90.00
_cell.angle_beta   90.00
_cell.angle_gamma   90.00
#
_symmetry.space_group_name_H-M   'P 1'
#
loop_
_entity.id
_entity.type
_entity.pdbx_description
1 polymer ?
#
loop_
_entity_poly.entity_id
_entity_poly.type
_entity_poly.pdbx_seq_one_letter_code
_entity_poly.pdbx_strand_id
1 'polypeptide(L)'
;MRAELLAPRTARKADYKAMLSVIGGDVPNRYGHFELAWKKAHGHHGVKLSEDWFTDLLALPSRQVSKVLRPIYRDCVIQAALLRAASSIGAEPARTDEVVEVLLAAAYLHESTFRDEVGRAIRRLGDPALPGLLRRSVRPPLPADEGEAQVVKDSVAYRTAEYAGYQIDRMDRAHPRKALQAVSDDPARLAELLAAYGMVRSGDAAGPLLDFVDAAIPPVREAARQAFLAYVSGPAPRAERKLLRFVGGGTGESAAQLTYRDLARIAIMSRIASNHPELAEPDCRSAPKDSVFAEACEAQPERLARSYFERLDDGRRERERAEIAAALREPDRAAAIAILDRLLADDPGLSARRAGADLRAGRRRGGRRRRSGARGPPVAQERRPAGRRRARPRRRAAGAGAPGRGRPRGHRGGSAHAAGHRRRTGAGGPRAADAPHRQRRAARDRGDGDPHTPGLRDRSRGRRPVAAARPRRAVHPLARALVSGRAPARRGPGLRDRSR
;
A
#
# COMPACT_ATOMS: atom_id res chain seq x y z
N MET A 1 -6.33 -22.31 8.58
CA MET A 1 -6.43 -20.91 9.08
C MET A 1 -7.37 -20.04 8.25
N ARG A 2 -7.08 -19.72 6.96
CA ARG A 2 -7.92 -18.84 6.12
C ARG A 2 -9.42 -19.17 6.19
N ALA A 3 -9.78 -20.45 6.04
CA ALA A 3 -11.16 -20.93 6.14
C ALA A 3 -11.82 -20.63 7.50
N GLU A 4 -11.12 -20.84 8.61
CA GLU A 4 -11.63 -20.59 9.98
C GLU A 4 -11.84 -19.09 10.26
N LEU A 5 -10.88 -18.26 9.82
CA LEU A 5 -10.91 -16.81 10.01
C LEU A 5 -12.07 -16.15 9.25
N LEU A 6 -12.39 -16.70 8.08
CA LEU A 6 -13.44 -16.21 7.17
C LEU A 6 -14.75 -17.02 7.26
N ALA A 7 -14.84 -17.99 8.18
CA ALA A 7 -16.04 -18.78 8.35
C ALA A 7 -17.23 -17.89 8.79
N PRO A 8 -18.46 -18.18 8.33
CA PRO A 8 -19.63 -17.41 8.73
C PRO A 8 -19.88 -17.53 10.24
N ARG A 9 -20.64 -16.55 10.77
CA ARG A 9 -21.05 -16.49 12.18
C ARG A 9 -22.58 -16.52 12.25
N THR A 10 -23.13 -17.34 13.12
CA THR A 10 -24.58 -17.69 13.14
C THR A 10 -25.41 -16.85 14.10
N ALA A 11 -24.83 -16.36 15.20
CA ALA A 11 -25.48 -15.40 16.10
C ALA A 11 -25.53 -13.99 15.47
N ARG A 12 -26.37 -13.09 16.00
CA ARG A 12 -26.56 -11.75 15.43
C ARG A 12 -25.47 -10.78 15.89
N LYS A 13 -25.17 -9.76 15.08
CA LYS A 13 -24.19 -8.70 15.43
C LYS A 13 -24.45 -8.07 16.80
N ALA A 14 -25.72 -7.88 17.16
CA ALA A 14 -26.12 -7.32 18.45
C ALA A 14 -25.63 -8.19 19.64
N ASP A 15 -25.69 -9.51 19.49
CA ASP A 15 -25.29 -10.46 20.53
C ASP A 15 -23.74 -10.46 20.68
N TYR A 16 -22.99 -10.34 19.56
CA TYR A 16 -21.54 -10.10 19.59
C TYR A 16 -21.16 -8.73 20.17
N LYS A 17 -21.86 -7.63 19.83
CA LYS A 17 -21.62 -6.29 20.42
C LYS A 17 -21.88 -6.30 21.93
N ALA A 18 -22.90 -7.02 22.39
CA ALA A 18 -23.20 -7.19 23.81
C ALA A 18 -22.14 -8.02 24.56
N MET A 19 -21.53 -9.01 23.92
CA MET A 19 -20.41 -9.78 24.48
C MET A 19 -19.13 -8.93 24.55
N LEU A 20 -18.77 -8.25 23.46
CA LEU A 20 -17.54 -7.46 23.35
C LEU A 20 -17.57 -6.17 24.20
N SER A 21 -18.76 -5.60 24.49
CA SER A 21 -18.85 -4.43 25.37
C SER A 21 -18.38 -4.72 26.81
N VAL A 22 -18.48 -5.97 27.29
CA VAL A 22 -18.03 -6.38 28.65
C VAL A 22 -16.52 -6.18 28.82
N ILE A 23 -15.74 -6.46 27.78
CA ILE A 23 -14.28 -6.22 27.75
C ILE A 23 -13.92 -4.78 27.36
N GLY A 24 -14.87 -3.99 26.84
CA GLY A 24 -14.60 -2.68 26.24
C GLY A 24 -14.15 -2.77 24.77
N GLY A 25 -14.51 -3.83 24.06
CA GLY A 25 -14.22 -3.99 22.64
C GLY A 25 -15.11 -3.08 21.79
N ASP A 26 -14.50 -2.29 20.90
CA ASP A 26 -15.23 -1.30 20.08
C ASP A 26 -15.74 -1.93 18.79
N VAL A 27 -17.07 -2.10 18.71
CA VAL A 27 -17.76 -2.71 17.55
C VAL A 27 -18.44 -1.59 16.76
N PRO A 28 -18.12 -1.44 15.45
CA PRO A 28 -18.60 -0.30 14.68
C PRO A 28 -20.11 -0.34 14.50
N ASN A 29 -20.74 0.83 14.58
CA ASN A 29 -22.18 0.98 14.38
C ASN A 29 -22.58 0.81 12.89
N ARG A 30 -23.86 1.01 12.55
CA ARG A 30 -24.37 0.81 11.18
C ARG A 30 -23.72 1.70 10.12
N TYR A 31 -23.06 2.78 10.54
CA TYR A 31 -22.33 3.72 9.68
C TYR A 31 -20.81 3.45 9.64
N GLY A 32 -20.34 2.37 10.29
CA GLY A 32 -18.92 2.04 10.36
C GLY A 32 -18.12 2.82 11.40
N HIS A 33 -18.76 3.65 12.23
CA HIS A 33 -18.09 4.47 13.24
C HIS A 33 -17.87 3.71 14.56
N PHE A 34 -16.70 3.94 15.17
CA PHE A 34 -16.24 3.37 16.44
C PHE A 34 -16.59 4.33 17.60
N GLU A 35 -17.41 3.88 18.54
CA GLU A 35 -18.02 4.75 19.55
C GLU A 35 -17.13 4.91 20.79
N LEU A 36 -16.40 3.86 21.20
CA LEU A 36 -15.59 3.89 22.41
C LEU A 36 -14.26 4.63 22.16
N ALA A 37 -13.61 4.37 21.03
CA ALA A 37 -12.39 5.04 20.60
C ALA A 37 -12.63 6.55 20.37
N TRP A 38 -13.76 6.92 19.74
CA TRP A 38 -14.14 8.33 19.59
C TRP A 38 -14.32 9.00 20.95
N LYS A 39 -15.08 8.38 21.88
CA LYS A 39 -15.28 8.95 23.23
C LYS A 39 -13.96 9.10 24.00
N LYS A 40 -13.09 8.08 23.97
CA LYS A 40 -11.75 8.12 24.60
C LYS A 40 -10.88 9.25 24.03
N ALA A 41 -10.91 9.46 22.72
CA ALA A 41 -10.15 10.54 22.06
C ALA A 41 -10.66 11.96 22.40
N HIS A 42 -11.96 12.13 22.69
CA HIS A 42 -12.57 13.42 23.03
C HIS A 42 -12.62 13.68 24.55
N GLY A 43 -11.78 13.02 25.33
CA GLY A 43 -11.64 13.28 26.77
C GLY A 43 -12.80 12.80 27.64
N HIS A 44 -13.68 11.92 27.14
CA HIS A 44 -14.70 11.30 27.99
C HIS A 44 -14.05 10.33 29.00
N HIS A 45 -13.89 10.79 30.23
CA HIS A 45 -13.38 9.99 31.34
C HIS A 45 -14.29 8.79 31.64
N GLY A 46 -13.70 7.67 32.07
CA GLY A 46 -14.43 6.43 32.44
C GLY A 46 -14.76 5.48 31.28
N VAL A 47 -14.39 5.78 30.04
CA VAL A 47 -14.62 4.88 28.90
C VAL A 47 -13.64 3.71 28.93
N LYS A 48 -14.13 2.51 29.23
CA LYS A 48 -13.37 1.25 29.08
C LYS A 48 -13.22 0.94 27.58
N LEU A 49 -12.01 1.10 27.06
CA LEU A 49 -11.60 0.62 25.74
C LEU A 49 -10.52 -0.46 25.92
N SER A 50 -10.80 -1.66 25.42
CA SER A 50 -9.85 -2.78 25.40
C SER A 50 -8.64 -2.45 24.53
N GLU A 51 -7.44 -2.81 24.99
CA GLU A 51 -6.21 -2.67 24.18
C GLU A 51 -5.77 -3.99 23.51
N ASP A 52 -6.15 -5.14 24.08
CA ASP A 52 -5.94 -6.48 23.53
C ASP A 52 -7.17 -7.35 23.81
N TRP A 53 -8.04 -7.51 22.81
CA TRP A 53 -9.29 -8.27 22.97
C TRP A 53 -9.01 -9.72 23.36
N PHE A 54 -7.90 -10.32 22.90
CA PHE A 54 -7.59 -11.72 23.22
C PHE A 54 -7.28 -11.88 24.71
N THR A 55 -6.43 -11.01 25.24
CA THR A 55 -6.05 -11.02 26.67
C THR A 55 -7.26 -10.67 27.56
N ASP A 56 -8.02 -9.64 27.20
CA ASP A 56 -9.19 -9.22 28.00
C ASP A 56 -10.33 -10.25 27.97
N LEU A 57 -10.51 -11.00 26.87
CA LEU A 57 -11.44 -12.13 26.81
C LEU A 57 -10.98 -13.26 27.73
N LEU A 58 -9.71 -13.68 27.65
CA LEU A 58 -9.19 -14.77 28.48
C LEU A 58 -9.19 -14.43 29.98
N ALA A 59 -9.02 -13.16 30.34
CA ALA A 59 -9.11 -12.69 31.71
C ALA A 59 -10.56 -12.64 32.26
N LEU A 60 -11.58 -12.80 31.40
CA LEU A 60 -12.97 -12.63 31.78
C LEU A 60 -13.49 -13.82 32.64
N PRO A 61 -13.89 -13.61 33.90
CA PRO A 61 -14.38 -14.70 34.74
C PRO A 61 -15.65 -15.32 34.16
N SER A 62 -15.74 -16.65 34.08
CA SER A 62 -16.88 -17.34 33.45
C SER A 62 -18.24 -17.06 34.10
N ARG A 63 -18.26 -16.53 35.33
CA ARG A 63 -19.47 -16.02 36.01
C ARG A 63 -20.03 -14.72 35.43
N GLN A 64 -19.23 -13.94 34.71
CA GLN A 64 -19.63 -12.71 34.03
C GLN A 64 -20.19 -12.98 32.62
N VAL A 65 -20.01 -14.20 32.08
CA VAL A 65 -20.55 -14.62 30.78
C VAL A 65 -21.84 -15.41 31.00
N SER A 66 -22.98 -14.84 30.59
CA SER A 66 -24.29 -15.50 30.69
C SER A 66 -24.29 -16.82 29.90
N LYS A 67 -25.10 -17.81 30.32
CA LYS A 67 -25.16 -19.13 29.66
C LYS A 67 -25.44 -19.01 28.14
N VAL A 68 -26.28 -18.05 27.75
CA VAL A 68 -26.66 -17.77 26.36
C VAL A 68 -25.50 -17.22 25.52
N LEU A 69 -24.62 -16.41 26.12
CA LEU A 69 -23.47 -15.81 25.42
C LEU A 69 -22.24 -16.72 25.37
N ARG A 70 -22.22 -17.88 26.03
CA ARG A 70 -21.04 -18.79 26.05
C ARG A 70 -20.54 -19.23 24.66
N PRO A 71 -21.39 -19.57 23.67
CA PRO A 71 -20.93 -19.88 22.32
C PRO A 71 -20.27 -18.67 21.66
N ILE A 72 -20.89 -17.49 21.77
CA ILE A 72 -20.39 -16.22 21.22
C ILE A 72 -19.06 -15.83 21.85
N TYR A 73 -18.92 -15.98 23.17
CA TYR A 73 -17.66 -15.78 23.88
C TYR A 73 -16.55 -16.70 23.34
N ARG A 74 -16.84 -17.99 23.13
CA ARG A 74 -15.89 -18.93 22.54
C ARG A 74 -15.49 -18.51 21.12
N ASP A 75 -16.45 -18.10 20.30
CA ASP A 75 -16.19 -17.61 18.94
C ASP A 75 -15.33 -16.34 18.94
N CYS A 76 -15.58 -15.39 19.86
CA CYS A 76 -14.77 -14.20 20.05
C CYS A 76 -13.31 -14.56 20.44
N VAL A 77 -13.12 -15.49 21.38
CA VAL A 77 -11.77 -15.96 21.79
C VAL A 77 -11.05 -16.61 20.61
N ILE A 78 -11.72 -17.49 19.86
CA ILE A 78 -11.14 -18.15 18.69
C ILE A 78 -10.80 -17.13 17.60
N GLN A 79 -11.69 -16.18 17.30
CA GLN A 79 -11.43 -15.15 16.29
C GLN A 79 -10.24 -14.28 16.67
N ALA A 80 -10.16 -13.81 17.92
CA ALA A 80 -9.04 -12.99 18.40
C ALA A 80 -7.72 -13.79 18.39
N ALA A 81 -7.75 -15.08 18.76
CA ALA A 81 -6.60 -15.97 18.66
C ALA A 81 -6.13 -16.15 17.20
N LEU A 82 -7.06 -16.37 16.26
CA LEU A 82 -6.76 -16.54 14.84
C LEU A 82 -6.21 -15.24 14.22
N LEU A 83 -6.72 -14.07 14.62
CA LEU A 83 -6.18 -12.78 14.18
C LEU A 83 -4.76 -12.54 14.69
N ARG A 84 -4.48 -12.88 15.95
CA ARG A 84 -3.13 -12.83 16.53
C ARG A 84 -2.17 -13.82 15.84
N ALA A 85 -2.61 -15.05 15.62
CA ALA A 85 -1.84 -16.07 14.89
C ALA A 85 -1.56 -15.66 13.44
N ALA A 86 -2.54 -15.08 12.74
CA ALA A 86 -2.36 -14.53 11.40
C ALA A 86 -1.28 -13.44 11.39
N SER A 87 -1.31 -12.49 12.34
CA SER A 87 -0.26 -11.47 12.45
C SER A 87 1.14 -12.05 12.74
N SER A 88 1.22 -13.18 13.45
CA SER A 88 2.50 -13.88 13.70
C SER A 88 3.02 -14.61 12.46
N ILE A 89 2.12 -15.19 11.66
CA ILE A 89 2.45 -15.88 10.39
C ILE A 89 2.84 -14.88 9.31
N GLY A 90 2.17 -13.72 9.25
CA GLY A 90 2.46 -12.67 8.26
C GLY A 90 3.77 -11.91 8.50
N ALA A 91 4.42 -12.11 9.64
CA ALA A 91 5.79 -11.64 9.89
C ALA A 91 6.82 -12.36 8.99
N GLU A 92 6.50 -13.54 8.45
CA GLU A 92 7.32 -14.20 7.43
C GLU A 92 7.16 -13.46 6.08
N PRO A 93 8.22 -12.89 5.48
CA PRO A 93 8.13 -12.03 4.30
C PRO A 93 7.37 -12.64 3.12
N ALA A 94 7.52 -13.96 2.91
CA ALA A 94 6.87 -14.70 1.83
C ALA A 94 5.34 -14.84 1.99
N ARG A 95 4.81 -14.59 3.19
CA ARG A 95 3.37 -14.74 3.51
C ARG A 95 2.66 -13.41 3.79
N THR A 96 3.41 -12.32 3.99
CA THR A 96 2.84 -11.05 4.45
C THR A 96 1.69 -10.56 3.55
N ASP A 97 1.83 -10.65 2.23
CA ASP A 97 0.81 -10.17 1.29
C ASP A 97 -0.50 -11.00 1.35
N GLU A 98 -0.40 -12.33 1.39
CA GLU A 98 -1.57 -13.22 1.55
C GLU A 98 -2.26 -12.98 2.90
N VAL A 99 -1.49 -12.79 3.97
CA VAL A 99 -2.02 -12.49 5.30
C VAL A 99 -2.73 -11.14 5.31
N VAL A 100 -2.17 -10.10 4.68
CA VAL A 100 -2.83 -8.78 4.54
C VAL A 100 -4.16 -8.91 3.80
N GLU A 101 -4.23 -9.67 2.70
CA GLU A 101 -5.50 -9.95 1.99
C GLU A 101 -6.54 -10.60 2.90
N VAL A 102 -6.14 -11.66 3.60
CA VAL A 102 -7.03 -12.44 4.47
C VAL A 102 -7.52 -11.62 5.66
N LEU A 103 -6.67 -10.76 6.24
CA LEU A 103 -7.06 -9.81 7.29
C LEU A 103 -8.02 -8.75 6.75
N LEU A 104 -7.75 -8.15 5.59
CA LEU A 104 -8.65 -7.15 4.99
C LEU A 104 -10.04 -7.74 4.66
N ALA A 105 -10.10 -8.99 4.18
CA ALA A 105 -11.36 -9.70 4.00
C ALA A 105 -12.08 -9.95 5.33
N ALA A 106 -11.35 -10.35 6.39
CA ALA A 106 -11.91 -10.54 7.72
C ALA A 106 -12.45 -9.25 8.37
N ALA A 107 -11.95 -8.07 7.95
CA ALA A 107 -12.41 -6.77 8.46
C ALA A 107 -13.89 -6.49 8.21
N TYR A 108 -14.46 -7.07 7.16
CA TYR A 108 -15.86 -6.91 6.75
C TYR A 108 -16.74 -8.13 7.05
N LEU A 109 -16.14 -9.22 7.57
CA LEU A 109 -16.87 -10.39 8.06
C LEU A 109 -17.88 -9.98 9.14
N HIS A 110 -19.06 -10.61 9.10
CA HIS A 110 -20.12 -10.44 10.10
C HIS A 110 -20.39 -8.96 10.40
N GLU A 111 -20.76 -8.20 9.37
CA GLU A 111 -21.08 -6.76 9.45
C GLU A 111 -19.97 -5.90 10.10
N SER A 112 -18.70 -6.23 9.81
CA SER A 112 -17.51 -5.56 10.36
C SER A 112 -17.34 -5.67 11.89
N THR A 113 -17.92 -6.69 12.52
CA THR A 113 -17.90 -6.84 13.99
C THR A 113 -16.50 -6.88 14.59
N PHE A 114 -15.55 -7.53 13.90
CA PHE A 114 -14.16 -7.69 14.38
C PHE A 114 -13.19 -6.65 13.81
N ARG A 115 -13.68 -5.56 13.20
CA ARG A 115 -12.85 -4.61 12.44
C ARG A 115 -11.76 -3.95 13.28
N ASP A 116 -11.99 -3.61 14.55
CA ASP A 116 -10.93 -3.06 15.41
C ASP A 116 -9.78 -4.06 15.64
N GLU A 117 -10.08 -5.29 16.08
CA GLU A 117 -9.07 -6.32 16.31
C GLU A 117 -8.37 -6.77 15.01
N VAL A 118 -9.06 -6.75 13.87
CA VAL A 118 -8.43 -6.91 12.55
C VAL A 118 -7.44 -5.77 12.27
N GLY A 119 -7.81 -4.52 12.57
CA GLY A 119 -6.90 -3.38 12.46
C GLY A 119 -5.70 -3.52 13.40
N ARG A 120 -5.90 -4.02 14.62
CA ARG A 120 -4.79 -4.35 15.56
C ARG A 120 -3.89 -5.43 14.97
N ALA A 121 -4.45 -6.50 14.40
CA ALA A 121 -3.68 -7.56 13.75
C ALA A 121 -2.87 -7.07 12.54
N ILE A 122 -3.43 -6.18 11.71
CA ILE A 122 -2.70 -5.54 10.60
C ILE A 122 -1.55 -4.68 11.16
N ARG A 123 -1.80 -3.84 12.18
CA ARG A 123 -0.74 -3.01 12.79
C ARG A 123 0.34 -3.83 13.49
N ARG A 124 0.03 -5.03 14.00
CA ARG A 124 1.01 -5.99 14.55
C ARG A 124 1.96 -6.58 13.49
N LEU A 125 1.59 -6.57 12.19
CA LEU A 125 2.51 -6.93 11.11
C LEU A 125 3.63 -5.88 10.91
N GLY A 126 3.36 -4.62 11.29
CA GLY A 126 4.28 -3.50 11.13
C GLY A 126 4.53 -3.14 9.66
N ASP A 127 5.66 -2.47 9.42
CA ASP A 127 6.07 -1.93 8.13
C ASP A 127 6.18 -2.96 6.98
N PRO A 128 6.50 -4.25 7.20
CA PRO A 128 6.39 -5.30 6.17
C PRO A 128 5.03 -5.40 5.45
N ALA A 129 3.93 -4.97 6.08
CA ALA A 129 2.60 -5.00 5.48
C ALA A 129 2.37 -3.89 4.42
N LEU A 130 3.21 -2.85 4.39
CA LEU A 130 2.97 -1.64 3.58
C LEU A 130 2.79 -1.90 2.08
N PRO A 131 3.63 -2.71 1.39
CA PRO A 131 3.45 -2.96 -0.04
C PRO A 131 2.10 -3.63 -0.35
N GLY A 132 1.69 -4.59 0.47
CA GLY A 132 0.43 -5.33 0.31
C GLY A 132 -0.82 -4.52 0.65
N LEU A 133 -0.72 -3.61 1.63
CA LEU A 133 -1.75 -2.62 1.93
C LEU A 133 -1.87 -1.57 0.82
N LEU A 134 -0.74 -1.05 0.34
CA LEU A 134 -0.71 0.01 -0.67
C LEU A 134 -1.34 -0.48 -1.98
N ARG A 135 -0.93 -1.66 -2.49
CA ARG A 135 -1.57 -2.34 -3.63
C ARG A 135 -3.08 -2.48 -3.48
N ARG A 136 -3.55 -2.78 -2.26
CA ARG A 136 -4.98 -2.98 -1.97
C ARG A 136 -5.73 -1.68 -1.67
N SER A 137 -5.06 -0.54 -1.50
CA SER A 137 -5.69 0.78 -1.31
C SER A 137 -6.14 1.49 -2.60
N VAL A 138 -5.85 0.90 -3.77
CA VAL A 138 -6.32 1.42 -5.06
C VAL A 138 -7.84 1.31 -5.11
N ARG A 139 -8.53 2.45 -5.18
CA ARG A 139 -9.99 2.51 -5.26
C ARG A 139 -10.45 2.25 -6.70
N PRO A 140 -11.54 1.50 -6.90
CA PRO A 140 -12.24 1.47 -8.18
C PRO A 140 -12.62 2.90 -8.63
N PRO A 141 -12.56 3.21 -9.94
CA PRO A 141 -13.01 4.51 -10.44
C PRO A 141 -14.50 4.70 -10.16
N LEU A 142 -14.89 5.92 -9.79
CA LEU A 142 -16.29 6.27 -9.60
C LEU A 142 -16.89 6.75 -10.94
N PRO A 143 -18.06 6.25 -11.35
CA PRO A 143 -18.82 6.82 -12.47
C PRO A 143 -19.32 8.23 -12.12
N ALA A 144 -19.74 8.97 -13.15
CA ALA A 144 -20.25 10.34 -12.98
C ALA A 144 -21.67 10.39 -12.38
N ASP A 145 -22.46 9.33 -12.54
CA ASP A 145 -23.78 9.21 -11.93
C ASP A 145 -23.65 8.93 -10.42
N GLU A 146 -24.39 9.67 -9.59
CA GLU A 146 -24.31 9.55 -8.13
C GLU A 146 -24.85 8.21 -7.60
N GLY A 147 -25.86 7.63 -8.26
CA GLY A 147 -26.45 6.35 -7.90
C GLY A 147 -25.51 5.19 -8.19
N GLU A 148 -24.95 5.14 -9.41
CA GLU A 148 -23.92 4.17 -9.77
C GLU A 148 -22.66 4.35 -8.91
N ALA A 149 -22.26 5.59 -8.60
CA ALA A 149 -21.11 5.85 -7.73
C ALA A 149 -21.35 5.36 -6.29
N GLN A 150 -22.59 5.41 -5.80
CA GLN A 150 -22.94 4.83 -4.51
C GLN A 150 -22.85 3.29 -4.54
N VAL A 151 -23.32 2.63 -5.61
CA VAL A 151 -23.15 1.18 -5.80
C VAL A 151 -21.66 0.78 -5.81
N VAL A 152 -20.79 1.58 -6.45
CA VAL A 152 -19.34 1.33 -6.42
C VAL A 152 -18.77 1.53 -5.01
N LYS A 153 -19.18 2.58 -4.27
CA LYS A 153 -18.74 2.81 -2.88
C LYS A 153 -19.15 1.69 -1.92
N ASP A 154 -20.35 1.14 -2.10
CA ASP A 154 -20.86 0.03 -1.28
C ASP A 154 -20.24 -1.33 -1.65
N SER A 155 -19.51 -1.42 -2.78
CA SER A 155 -18.79 -2.63 -3.18
C SER A 155 -17.75 -3.08 -2.15
N VAL A 156 -17.46 -4.38 -2.13
CA VAL A 156 -16.40 -4.94 -1.26
C VAL A 156 -15.03 -4.40 -1.64
N ALA A 157 -14.76 -4.18 -2.93
CA ALA A 157 -13.50 -3.66 -3.42
C ALA A 157 -13.23 -2.23 -2.92
N TYR A 158 -14.20 -1.31 -3.05
CA TYR A 158 -14.04 0.07 -2.60
C TYR A 158 -13.83 0.16 -1.09
N ARG A 159 -14.66 -0.55 -0.30
CA ARG A 159 -14.54 -0.59 1.17
C ARG A 159 -13.22 -1.21 1.62
N THR A 160 -12.73 -2.25 0.93
CA THR A 160 -11.41 -2.84 1.18
C THR A 160 -10.30 -1.82 0.93
N ALA A 161 -10.39 -1.05 -0.16
CA ALA A 161 -9.41 -0.03 -0.52
C ALA A 161 -9.39 1.15 0.47
N GLU A 162 -10.55 1.66 0.87
CA GLU A 162 -10.64 2.65 1.95
C GLU A 162 -10.03 2.12 3.26
N TYR A 163 -10.30 0.87 3.62
CA TYR A 163 -9.80 0.31 4.86
C TYR A 163 -8.30 0.05 4.85
N ALA A 164 -7.74 -0.39 3.71
CA ALA A 164 -6.29 -0.51 3.53
C ALA A 164 -5.60 0.86 3.66
N GLY A 165 -6.12 1.90 2.99
CA GLY A 165 -5.64 3.28 3.15
C GLY A 165 -5.74 3.79 4.59
N TYR A 166 -6.85 3.50 5.29
CA TYR A 166 -7.02 3.83 6.69
C TYR A 166 -6.01 3.11 7.60
N GLN A 167 -5.63 1.85 7.35
CA GLN A 167 -4.57 1.20 8.14
C GLN A 167 -3.20 1.82 7.89
N ILE A 168 -2.87 2.21 6.66
CA ILE A 168 -1.62 2.92 6.34
C ILE A 168 -1.52 4.26 7.09
N ASP A 169 -2.62 5.02 7.16
CA ASP A 169 -2.72 6.23 7.97
C ASP A 169 -2.55 5.94 9.48
N ARG A 170 -3.26 4.93 10.00
CA ARG A 170 -3.15 4.49 11.40
C ARG A 170 -1.79 3.91 11.80
N MET A 171 -0.91 3.65 10.85
CA MET A 171 0.50 3.28 11.06
C MET A 171 1.46 4.48 11.03
N ASP A 172 0.97 5.70 10.75
CA ASP A 172 1.77 6.89 10.40
C ASP A 172 2.68 6.63 9.18
N ARG A 173 2.10 6.02 8.13
CA ARG A 173 2.78 5.66 6.88
C ARG A 173 2.07 6.18 5.62
N ALA A 174 1.06 7.03 5.77
CA ALA A 174 0.37 7.65 4.63
C ALA A 174 1.30 8.54 3.79
N HIS A 175 2.27 9.22 4.42
CA HIS A 175 3.23 10.07 3.72
C HIS A 175 4.39 9.23 3.13
N PRO A 176 4.64 9.25 1.80
CA PRO A 176 5.60 8.35 1.15
C PRO A 176 7.03 8.38 1.72
N ARG A 177 7.55 9.56 2.08
CA ARG A 177 8.87 9.66 2.76
C ARG A 177 8.94 8.84 4.06
N LYS A 178 7.90 8.86 4.90
CA LYS A 178 7.86 8.08 6.16
C LYS A 178 7.80 6.59 5.86
N ALA A 179 7.00 6.19 4.87
CA ALA A 179 6.86 4.80 4.46
C ALA A 179 8.18 4.21 3.92
N LEU A 180 8.86 4.94 3.02
CA LEU A 180 10.14 4.53 2.45
C LEU A 180 11.26 4.50 3.51
N GLN A 181 11.29 5.47 4.43
CA GLN A 181 12.25 5.49 5.53
C GLN A 181 12.07 4.30 6.48
N ALA A 182 10.81 3.92 6.79
CA ALA A 182 10.51 2.83 7.72
C ALA A 182 10.91 1.43 7.22
N VAL A 183 11.21 1.26 5.93
CA VAL A 183 11.71 0.01 5.34
C VAL A 183 13.11 0.14 4.73
N SER A 184 13.82 1.24 5.00
CA SER A 184 15.12 1.53 4.37
C SER A 184 16.21 0.49 4.67
N ASP A 185 16.13 -0.15 5.84
CA ASP A 185 17.09 -1.16 6.32
C ASP A 185 16.88 -2.56 5.68
N ASP A 186 15.75 -2.81 5.00
CA ASP A 186 15.46 -4.02 4.23
C ASP A 186 15.39 -3.68 2.73
N PRO A 187 16.47 -3.88 1.95
CA PRO A 187 16.50 -3.52 0.54
C PRO A 187 15.49 -4.27 -0.32
N ALA A 188 15.10 -5.50 0.06
CA ALA A 188 14.09 -6.27 -0.65
C ALA A 188 12.70 -5.68 -0.42
N ARG A 189 12.39 -5.32 0.83
CA ARG A 189 11.13 -4.65 1.18
C ARG A 189 11.03 -3.24 0.60
N LEU A 190 12.13 -2.48 0.62
CA LEU A 190 12.20 -1.16 -0.01
C LEU A 190 11.93 -1.25 -1.50
N ALA A 191 12.56 -2.18 -2.23
CA ALA A 191 12.29 -2.41 -3.64
C ALA A 191 10.81 -2.80 -3.89
N GLU A 192 10.23 -3.65 -3.04
CA GLU A 192 8.81 -4.02 -3.12
C GLU A 192 7.87 -2.82 -2.91
N LEU A 193 8.18 -1.94 -1.95
CA LEU A 193 7.39 -0.74 -1.66
C LEU A 193 7.51 0.31 -2.77
N LEU A 194 8.71 0.51 -3.33
CA LEU A 194 8.93 1.36 -4.50
C LEU A 194 8.09 0.88 -5.70
N ALA A 195 8.12 -0.42 -6.00
CA ALA A 195 7.29 -1.02 -7.05
C ALA A 195 5.78 -0.84 -6.77
N ALA A 196 5.35 -0.95 -5.51
CA ALA A 196 3.97 -0.69 -5.12
C ALA A 196 3.55 0.78 -5.37
N TYR A 197 4.42 1.77 -5.10
CA TYR A 197 4.15 3.17 -5.46
C TYR A 197 4.03 3.39 -6.97
N GLY A 198 4.79 2.65 -7.79
CA GLY A 198 4.66 2.67 -9.26
C GLY A 198 3.31 2.16 -9.77
N MET A 199 2.72 1.19 -9.07
CA MET A 199 1.38 0.67 -9.39
C MET A 199 0.25 1.60 -8.92
N VAL A 200 0.37 2.16 -7.71
CA VAL A 200 -0.70 2.99 -7.10
C VAL A 200 -0.72 4.44 -7.60
N ARG A 201 0.43 4.97 -8.02
CA ARG A 201 0.58 6.32 -8.58
C ARG A 201 0.06 7.45 -7.68
N SER A 202 0.28 7.34 -6.37
CA SER A 202 -0.05 8.41 -5.41
C SER A 202 0.80 9.66 -5.67
N GLY A 203 0.17 10.80 -5.95
CA GLY A 203 0.86 12.02 -6.39
C GLY A 203 2.08 12.43 -5.55
N ASP A 204 1.96 12.39 -4.22
CA ASP A 204 3.00 12.81 -3.28
C ASP A 204 4.26 11.92 -3.27
N ALA A 205 4.22 10.74 -3.91
CA ALA A 205 5.35 9.81 -3.92
C ALA A 205 6.35 10.10 -5.05
N ALA A 206 5.96 10.84 -6.10
CA ALA A 206 6.83 11.03 -7.27
C ALA A 206 8.17 11.70 -6.93
N GLY A 207 8.16 12.73 -6.09
CA GLY A 207 9.38 13.38 -5.57
C GLY A 207 10.27 12.42 -4.76
N PRO A 208 9.74 11.77 -3.70
CA PRO A 208 10.47 10.78 -2.91
C PRO A 208 11.04 9.59 -3.70
N LEU A 209 10.40 9.15 -4.79
CA LEU A 209 10.96 8.09 -5.65
C LEU A 209 12.32 8.49 -6.25
N LEU A 210 12.51 9.78 -6.60
CA LEU A 210 13.78 10.29 -7.15
C LEU A 210 14.93 10.30 -6.14
N ASP A 211 14.68 10.10 -4.84
CA ASP A 211 15.74 9.94 -3.85
C ASP A 211 16.42 8.55 -3.95
N PHE A 212 15.80 7.58 -4.65
CA PHE A 212 16.28 6.19 -4.76
C PHE A 212 16.73 5.78 -6.19
N VAL A 213 16.59 6.64 -7.21
CA VAL A 213 16.94 6.31 -8.61
C VAL A 213 18.45 6.21 -8.90
N ASP A 214 19.31 6.61 -7.95
CA ASP A 214 20.75 6.29 -7.94
C ASP A 214 21.18 5.49 -6.69
N ALA A 215 20.25 4.77 -6.04
CA ALA A 215 20.57 3.92 -4.89
C ALA A 215 21.73 2.96 -5.22
N ALA A 216 22.62 2.71 -4.26
CA ALA A 216 23.76 1.80 -4.46
C ALA A 216 23.28 0.39 -4.87
N ILE A 217 22.30 -0.13 -4.15
CA ILE A 217 21.74 -1.48 -4.29
C ILE A 217 20.94 -1.60 -5.61
N PRO A 218 21.35 -2.48 -6.56
CA PRO A 218 20.71 -2.60 -7.88
C PRO A 218 19.19 -2.83 -7.89
N PRO A 219 18.59 -3.77 -7.12
CA PRO A 219 17.14 -3.98 -7.15
C PRO A 219 16.34 -2.77 -6.62
N VAL A 220 16.86 -2.02 -5.65
CA VAL A 220 16.23 -0.78 -5.15
C VAL A 220 16.26 0.29 -6.24
N ARG A 221 17.41 0.47 -6.88
CA ARG A 221 17.61 1.44 -7.98
C ARG A 221 16.68 1.16 -9.16
N GLU A 222 16.60 -0.10 -9.59
CA GLU A 222 15.72 -0.51 -10.68
C GLU A 222 14.25 -0.32 -10.31
N ALA A 223 13.83 -0.75 -9.11
CA ALA A 223 12.47 -0.55 -8.64
C ALA A 223 12.07 0.94 -8.57
N ALA A 224 12.96 1.82 -8.09
CA ALA A 224 12.73 3.26 -8.05
C ALA A 224 12.57 3.86 -9.46
N ARG A 225 13.43 3.48 -10.42
CA ARG A 225 13.37 3.95 -11.80
C ARG A 225 12.11 3.48 -12.51
N GLN A 226 11.78 2.19 -12.42
CA GLN A 226 10.53 1.64 -12.99
C GLN A 226 9.29 2.26 -12.35
N ALA A 227 9.30 2.46 -11.03
CA ALA A 227 8.22 3.13 -10.33
C ALA A 227 8.04 4.57 -10.81
N PHE A 228 9.12 5.35 -10.95
CA PHE A 228 9.03 6.73 -11.44
C PHE A 228 8.58 6.80 -12.91
N LEU A 229 9.12 5.92 -13.78
CA LEU A 229 8.68 5.82 -15.17
C LEU A 229 7.18 5.52 -15.28
N ALA A 230 6.60 4.75 -14.36
CA ALA A 230 5.16 4.49 -14.34
C ALA A 230 4.28 5.73 -14.06
N TYR A 231 4.84 6.83 -13.53
CA TYR A 231 4.12 8.12 -13.36
C TYR A 231 4.18 8.98 -14.61
N VAL A 232 5.31 8.96 -15.33
CA VAL A 232 5.55 9.85 -16.48
C VAL A 232 5.20 9.24 -17.83
N SER A 233 5.12 7.90 -17.93
CA SER A 233 4.76 7.16 -19.14
C SER A 233 3.26 6.87 -19.26
N GLY A 234 2.83 6.57 -20.48
CA GLY A 234 1.43 6.28 -20.82
C GLY A 234 0.56 7.53 -21.02
N PRO A 235 -0.75 7.36 -21.22
CA PRO A 235 -1.67 8.48 -21.47
C PRO A 235 -1.83 9.36 -20.23
N ALA A 236 -1.95 10.67 -20.43
CA ALA A 236 -2.17 11.61 -19.33
C ALA A 236 -3.45 11.27 -18.53
N PRO A 237 -3.37 11.23 -17.18
CA PRO A 237 -4.56 11.07 -16.35
C PRO A 237 -5.49 12.28 -16.52
N ARG A 238 -6.81 12.02 -16.52
CA ARG A 238 -7.81 13.10 -16.53
C ARG A 238 -7.82 13.78 -15.16
N ALA A 239 -7.59 15.10 -15.13
CA ALA A 239 -7.69 15.88 -13.90
C ALA A 239 -9.14 15.96 -13.40
N GLU A 240 -9.36 15.75 -12.10
CA GLU A 240 -10.67 16.01 -11.50
C GLU A 240 -11.00 17.50 -11.60
N ARG A 241 -12.12 17.82 -12.27
CA ARG A 241 -12.65 19.19 -12.34
C ARG A 241 -13.51 19.45 -11.11
N LYS A 242 -13.33 20.59 -10.45
CA LYS A 242 -14.28 21.10 -9.45
C LYS A 242 -14.79 22.47 -9.87
N LEU A 243 -16.05 22.71 -9.58
CA LEU A 243 -16.67 24.02 -9.70
C LEU A 243 -16.09 24.92 -8.58
N LEU A 244 -15.18 25.82 -8.94
CA LEU A 244 -14.68 26.82 -8.00
C LEU A 244 -15.60 28.04 -8.03
N ARG A 245 -15.93 28.55 -6.84
CA ARG A 245 -16.63 29.83 -6.69
C ARG A 245 -15.58 30.91 -6.45
N PHE A 246 -15.42 31.80 -7.42
CA PHE A 246 -14.44 32.88 -7.36
C PHE A 246 -14.91 33.99 -6.42
N VAL A 247 -13.95 34.73 -5.87
CA VAL A 247 -14.20 35.99 -5.15
C VAL A 247 -14.80 36.97 -6.17
N GLY A 248 -16.04 37.40 -5.95
CA GLY A 248 -16.86 38.10 -6.96
C GLY A 248 -18.13 37.35 -7.37
N GLY A 249 -18.33 36.12 -6.90
CA GLY A 249 -19.61 35.40 -7.00
C GLY A 249 -19.79 34.54 -8.26
N GLY A 250 -18.98 34.76 -9.30
CA GLY A 250 -18.93 33.88 -10.46
C GLY A 250 -18.42 32.47 -10.10
N THR A 251 -18.99 31.45 -10.74
CA THR A 251 -18.53 30.06 -10.66
C THR A 251 -17.86 29.66 -11.95
N GLY A 252 -16.71 28.98 -11.87
CA GLY A 252 -16.08 28.39 -13.04
C GLY A 252 -15.36 27.10 -12.69
N GLU A 253 -15.35 26.18 -13.65
CA GLU A 253 -14.62 24.93 -13.51
C GLU A 253 -13.12 25.14 -13.70
N SER A 254 -12.33 24.51 -12.84
CA SER A 254 -10.89 24.34 -13.02
C SER A 254 -10.48 22.93 -12.64
N ALA A 255 -9.27 22.51 -13.05
CA ALA A 255 -8.63 21.36 -12.44
C ALA A 255 -8.49 21.62 -10.94
N ALA A 256 -9.08 20.75 -10.12
CA ALA A 256 -9.14 20.94 -8.67
C ALA A 256 -7.78 20.74 -8.00
N GLN A 257 -6.96 19.86 -8.58
CA GLN A 257 -5.68 19.39 -8.07
C GLN A 257 -4.78 19.03 -9.26
N LEU A 258 -3.47 19.11 -9.06
CA LEU A 258 -2.47 18.59 -10.01
C LEU A 258 -2.59 17.06 -10.09
N THR A 259 -2.38 16.49 -11.28
CA THR A 259 -2.37 15.03 -11.43
C THR A 259 -1.07 14.43 -10.92
N TYR A 260 -1.02 13.11 -10.73
CA TYR A 260 0.23 12.41 -10.39
C TYR A 260 1.34 12.64 -11.41
N ARG A 261 0.97 12.84 -12.70
CA ARG A 261 1.93 13.08 -13.79
C ARG A 261 2.47 14.50 -13.76
N ASP A 262 1.64 15.48 -13.41
CA ASP A 262 2.07 16.87 -13.20
C ASP A 262 3.05 16.98 -12.01
N LEU A 263 2.74 16.30 -10.91
CA LEU A 263 3.61 16.25 -9.72
C LEU A 263 4.94 15.55 -10.04
N ALA A 264 4.93 14.47 -10.82
CA ALA A 264 6.14 13.83 -11.31
C ALA A 264 6.97 14.74 -12.24
N ARG A 265 6.32 15.48 -13.15
CA ARG A 265 6.98 16.48 -14.01
C ARG A 265 7.67 17.56 -13.17
N ILE A 266 6.97 18.16 -12.21
CA ILE A 266 7.54 19.18 -11.31
C ILE A 266 8.73 18.61 -10.54
N ALA A 267 8.61 17.36 -10.04
CA ALA A 267 9.68 16.69 -9.31
C ALA A 267 10.96 16.46 -10.14
N ILE A 268 10.84 15.95 -11.38
CA ILE A 268 12.01 15.70 -12.24
C ILE A 268 12.64 17.01 -12.72
N MET A 269 11.84 18.02 -13.09
CA MET A 269 12.35 19.32 -13.52
C MET A 269 13.09 20.04 -12.38
N SER A 270 12.55 20.01 -11.15
CA SER A 270 13.22 20.55 -9.96
C SER A 270 14.54 19.81 -9.66
N ARG A 271 14.58 18.48 -9.80
CA ARG A 271 15.80 17.68 -9.61
C ARG A 271 16.86 17.98 -10.67
N ILE A 272 16.46 18.09 -11.94
CA ILE A 272 17.33 18.45 -13.07
C ILE A 272 17.91 19.86 -12.87
N ALA A 273 17.06 20.86 -12.62
CA ALA A 273 17.52 22.24 -12.40
C ALA A 273 18.50 22.39 -11.21
N SER A 274 18.39 21.51 -10.19
CA SER A 274 19.28 21.53 -9.02
C SER A 274 20.62 20.81 -9.24
N ASN A 275 20.62 19.69 -9.98
CA ASN A 275 21.76 18.77 -10.04
C ASN A 275 22.45 18.72 -11.42
N HIS A 276 21.68 18.89 -12.49
CA HIS A 276 22.09 18.71 -13.88
C HIS A 276 21.40 19.74 -14.79
N PRO A 277 21.64 21.05 -14.61
CA PRO A 277 20.99 22.09 -15.40
C PRO A 277 21.28 21.97 -16.91
N GLU A 278 22.34 21.24 -17.31
CA GLU A 278 22.63 20.91 -18.71
C GLU A 278 21.54 20.05 -19.39
N LEU A 279 20.68 19.39 -18.61
CA LEU A 279 19.56 18.56 -19.11
C LEU A 279 18.21 19.28 -19.10
N ALA A 280 18.17 20.58 -18.77
CA ALA A 280 16.92 21.32 -18.66
C ALA A 280 16.29 21.59 -20.05
N GLU A 281 15.16 20.96 -20.35
CA GLU A 281 14.29 21.38 -21.45
C GLU A 281 13.47 22.64 -21.05
N PRO A 282 13.09 23.50 -22.00
CA PRO A 282 12.21 24.63 -21.72
C PRO A 282 10.83 24.20 -21.22
N ASP A 283 10.20 25.05 -20.39
CA ASP A 283 8.87 24.82 -19.81
C ASP A 283 7.81 24.60 -20.90
N CYS A 284 7.43 23.34 -21.11
CA CYS A 284 6.20 23.01 -21.82
C CYS A 284 5.00 23.46 -20.97
N ARG A 285 4.48 24.66 -21.24
CA ARG A 285 3.24 25.13 -20.61
C ARG A 285 2.13 24.12 -20.88
N SER A 286 1.51 23.62 -19.81
CA SER A 286 0.30 22.79 -19.91
C SER A 286 -0.74 23.57 -20.70
N ALA A 287 -1.25 22.95 -21.75
CA ALA A 287 -2.03 23.64 -22.78
C ALA A 287 -3.31 24.26 -22.18
N PRO A 288 -3.80 25.42 -22.69
CA PRO A 288 -5.07 25.99 -22.27
C PRO A 288 -6.24 24.99 -22.38
N LYS A 289 -7.32 25.28 -21.64
CA LYS A 289 -8.47 24.39 -21.33
C LYS A 289 -8.98 23.45 -22.41
N ASP A 290 -8.89 23.83 -23.69
CA ASP A 290 -9.52 23.11 -24.81
C ASP A 290 -8.54 22.78 -25.97
N SER A 291 -7.24 23.05 -25.81
CA SER A 291 -6.24 22.70 -26.83
C SER A 291 -5.65 21.31 -26.64
N VAL A 292 -5.55 20.55 -27.74
CA VAL A 292 -4.82 19.28 -27.81
C VAL A 292 -3.39 19.51 -27.30
N PHE A 293 -2.94 18.70 -26.32
CA PHE A 293 -1.54 18.74 -25.90
C PHE A 293 -0.64 18.47 -27.10
N ALA A 294 0.34 19.33 -27.35
CA ALA A 294 1.40 18.99 -28.29
C ALA A 294 2.08 17.71 -27.78
N GLU A 295 2.15 16.67 -28.62
CA GLU A 295 2.68 15.34 -28.25
C GLU A 295 4.10 15.43 -27.65
N ALA A 296 4.91 16.35 -28.17
CA ALA A 296 6.24 16.67 -27.65
C ALA A 296 6.23 17.14 -26.18
N CYS A 297 5.19 17.84 -25.73
CA CYS A 297 4.98 18.28 -24.35
C CYS A 297 4.49 17.12 -23.46
N GLU A 298 3.61 16.25 -23.97
CA GLU A 298 3.12 15.10 -23.20
C GLU A 298 4.26 14.09 -22.92
N ALA A 299 5.15 13.86 -23.89
CA ALA A 299 6.30 12.97 -23.74
C ALA A 299 7.48 13.59 -22.97
N GLN A 300 7.49 14.90 -22.69
CA GLN A 300 8.60 15.60 -22.01
C GLN A 300 9.00 14.97 -20.66
N PRO A 301 8.08 14.67 -19.72
CA PRO A 301 8.47 14.16 -18.41
C PRO A 301 9.15 12.78 -18.48
N GLU A 302 8.81 11.96 -19.49
CA GLU A 302 9.45 10.68 -19.72
C GLU A 302 10.84 10.85 -20.34
N ARG A 303 11.01 11.74 -21.34
CA ARG A 303 12.34 12.06 -21.90
C ARG A 303 13.29 12.56 -20.81
N LEU A 304 12.87 13.56 -20.05
CA LEU A 304 13.66 14.14 -18.95
C LEU A 304 14.08 13.08 -17.92
N ALA A 305 13.15 12.19 -17.54
CA ALA A 305 13.46 11.10 -16.61
C ALA A 305 14.52 10.13 -17.19
N ARG A 306 14.39 9.75 -18.46
CA ARG A 306 15.34 8.85 -19.16
C ARG A 306 16.72 9.49 -19.26
N SER A 307 16.83 10.72 -19.76
CA SER A 307 18.10 11.44 -19.88
C SER A 307 18.79 11.66 -18.52
N TYR A 308 18.00 11.95 -17.47
CA TYR A 308 18.51 12.05 -16.10
C TYR A 308 19.05 10.70 -15.57
N PHE A 309 18.37 9.58 -15.82
CA PHE A 309 18.85 8.25 -15.41
C PHE A 309 20.10 7.82 -16.20
N GLU A 310 20.17 8.14 -17.50
CA GLU A 310 21.35 7.90 -18.33
C GLU A 310 22.56 8.69 -17.81
N ARG A 311 22.38 9.98 -17.45
CA ARG A 311 23.42 10.84 -16.86
C ARG A 311 23.94 10.29 -15.52
N LEU A 312 23.05 9.78 -14.67
CA LEU A 312 23.43 9.11 -13.41
C LEU A 312 24.24 7.84 -13.67
N ASP A 313 23.84 7.04 -14.67
CA ASP A 313 24.57 5.83 -15.05
C ASP A 313 25.95 6.14 -15.65
N ASP A 314 26.11 7.23 -16.41
CA ASP A 314 27.43 7.69 -16.87
C ASP A 314 28.31 8.12 -15.70
N GLY A 315 27.80 8.96 -14.80
CA GLY A 315 28.54 9.35 -13.60
C GLY A 315 28.93 8.16 -12.72
N ARG A 316 28.08 7.13 -12.64
CA ARG A 316 28.40 5.86 -11.97
C ARG A 316 29.50 5.09 -12.71
N ARG A 317 29.40 4.94 -14.04
CA ARG A 317 30.42 4.28 -14.89
C ARG A 317 31.78 4.98 -14.80
N GLU A 318 31.80 6.30 -14.67
CA GLU A 318 33.03 7.09 -14.51
C GLU A 318 33.69 6.85 -13.15
N ARG A 319 32.92 6.87 -12.06
CA ARG A 319 33.41 6.52 -10.70
C ARG A 319 33.94 5.08 -10.66
N GLU A 320 33.16 4.12 -11.16
CA GLU A 320 33.49 2.69 -11.30
C GLU A 320 34.83 2.50 -12.05
N ARG A 321 35.03 3.20 -13.17
CA ARG A 321 36.30 3.17 -13.92
C ARG A 321 37.46 3.80 -13.16
N ALA A 322 37.24 4.91 -12.45
CA ALA A 322 38.28 5.57 -11.66
C ALA A 322 38.74 4.71 -10.47
N GLU A 323 37.80 4.03 -9.79
CA GLU A 323 38.07 3.09 -8.70
C GLU A 323 38.83 1.85 -9.20
N ILE A 324 38.41 1.25 -10.30
CA ILE A 324 39.15 0.14 -10.94
C ILE A 324 40.55 0.60 -11.36
N ALA A 325 40.69 1.79 -11.96
CA ALA A 325 41.98 2.33 -12.36
C ALA A 325 42.87 2.72 -11.16
N ALA A 326 42.30 3.02 -9.99
CA ALA A 326 43.05 3.19 -8.75
C ALA A 326 43.52 1.83 -8.19
N ALA A 327 42.63 0.84 -8.12
CA ALA A 327 42.95 -0.52 -7.68
C ALA A 327 44.04 -1.18 -8.55
N LEU A 328 44.04 -0.94 -9.87
CA LEU A 328 45.08 -1.43 -10.78
C LEU A 328 46.42 -0.67 -10.70
N ARG A 329 46.47 0.47 -10.00
CA ARG A 329 47.70 1.23 -9.71
C ARG A 329 48.26 0.94 -8.31
N GLU A 330 47.52 0.20 -7.48
CA GLU A 330 47.95 -0.19 -6.14
C GLU A 330 49.14 -1.17 -6.24
N PRO A 331 50.34 -0.82 -5.71
CA PRO A 331 51.50 -1.70 -5.76
C PRO A 331 51.34 -2.99 -4.93
N ASP A 332 50.57 -2.97 -3.83
CA ASP A 332 50.26 -4.21 -3.12
C ASP A 332 49.16 -4.99 -3.86
N ARG A 333 49.56 -6.10 -4.47
CA ARG A 333 48.65 -7.01 -5.18
C ARG A 333 47.54 -7.58 -4.28
N ALA A 334 47.78 -7.74 -2.97
CA ALA A 334 46.74 -8.21 -2.04
C ALA A 334 45.68 -7.13 -1.80
N ALA A 335 46.09 -5.89 -1.52
CA ALA A 335 45.20 -4.73 -1.44
C ALA A 335 44.43 -4.49 -2.74
N ALA A 336 45.11 -4.55 -3.90
CA ALA A 336 44.49 -4.41 -5.22
C ALA A 336 43.34 -5.42 -5.45
N ILE A 337 43.57 -6.70 -5.10
CA ILE A 337 42.56 -7.75 -5.20
C ILE A 337 41.41 -7.48 -4.22
N ALA A 338 41.70 -7.13 -2.96
CA ALA A 338 40.67 -6.83 -1.98
C ALA A 338 39.75 -5.65 -2.38
N ILE A 339 40.30 -4.62 -3.03
CA ILE A 339 39.52 -3.51 -3.58
C ILE A 339 38.62 -4.00 -4.72
N LEU A 340 39.16 -4.78 -5.66
CA LEU A 340 38.39 -5.31 -6.79
C LEU A 340 37.29 -6.28 -6.35
N ASP A 341 37.56 -7.17 -5.40
CA ASP A 341 36.57 -8.10 -4.86
C ASP A 341 35.46 -7.36 -4.10
N ARG A 342 35.79 -6.28 -3.39
CA ARG A 342 34.80 -5.38 -2.79
C ARG A 342 33.92 -4.71 -3.84
N LEU A 343 34.50 -4.15 -4.91
CA LEU A 343 33.73 -3.54 -6.01
C LEU A 343 32.78 -4.56 -6.69
N LEU A 344 33.22 -5.82 -6.84
CA LEU A 344 32.40 -6.91 -7.37
C LEU A 344 31.28 -7.36 -6.42
N ALA A 345 31.47 -7.22 -5.10
CA ALA A 345 30.46 -7.50 -4.09
C ALA A 345 29.43 -6.36 -3.96
N ASP A 346 29.90 -5.11 -4.03
CA ASP A 346 29.07 -3.90 -3.89
C ASP A 346 28.21 -3.63 -5.15
N ASP A 347 28.67 -4.01 -6.36
CA ASP A 347 27.83 -4.09 -7.58
C ASP A 347 27.90 -5.48 -8.26
N PRO A 348 27.01 -6.42 -7.91
CA PRO A 348 26.90 -7.71 -8.63
C PRO A 348 26.50 -7.55 -10.12
N GLY A 349 26.11 -6.36 -10.57
CA GLY A 349 25.98 -6.03 -11.99
C GLY A 349 27.32 -6.06 -12.75
N LEU A 350 28.47 -5.90 -12.08
CA LEU A 350 29.79 -6.03 -12.69
C LEU A 350 30.11 -7.47 -13.11
N SER A 351 29.84 -8.45 -12.24
CA SER A 351 30.13 -9.86 -12.52
C SER A 351 29.25 -10.41 -13.66
N ALA A 352 27.99 -9.98 -13.73
CA ALA A 352 27.10 -10.25 -14.87
C ALA A 352 27.61 -9.61 -16.19
N ARG A 353 28.10 -8.36 -16.13
CA ARG A 353 28.72 -7.67 -17.28
C ARG A 353 29.99 -8.39 -17.77
N ARG A 354 30.82 -8.92 -16.86
CA ARG A 354 32.02 -9.72 -17.17
C ARG A 354 31.68 -11.02 -17.91
N ALA A 355 30.73 -11.81 -17.38
CA ALA A 355 30.23 -13.02 -18.05
C ALA A 355 29.65 -12.74 -19.45
N GLY A 356 28.92 -11.62 -19.61
CA GLY A 356 28.41 -11.17 -20.90
C GLY A 356 29.49 -10.75 -21.90
N ALA A 357 30.61 -10.18 -21.43
CA ALA A 357 31.76 -9.83 -22.25
C ALA A 357 32.51 -11.09 -22.72
N ASP A 358 32.75 -12.04 -21.83
CA ASP A 358 33.43 -13.31 -22.14
C ASP A 358 32.63 -14.16 -23.13
N LEU A 359 31.30 -14.20 -23.03
CA LEU A 359 30.42 -14.84 -24.02
C LEU A 359 30.51 -14.18 -25.40
N ARG A 360 30.63 -12.85 -25.48
CA ARG A 360 30.79 -12.13 -26.76
C ARG A 360 32.20 -12.34 -27.35
N ALA A 361 33.24 -12.36 -26.52
CA ALA A 361 34.61 -12.68 -26.92
C ALA A 361 34.75 -14.13 -27.42
N GLY A 362 34.13 -15.08 -26.71
CA GLY A 362 34.03 -16.50 -27.09
C GLY A 362 33.33 -16.69 -28.43
N ARG A 363 32.20 -16.01 -28.69
CA ARG A 363 31.54 -16.03 -30.01
C ARG A 363 32.41 -15.46 -31.12
N ARG A 364 33.19 -14.38 -30.86
CA ARG A 364 34.15 -13.83 -31.86
C ARG A 364 35.30 -14.80 -32.16
N ARG A 365 35.83 -15.53 -31.18
CA ARG A 365 36.84 -16.58 -31.40
C ARG A 365 36.27 -17.82 -32.10
N GLY A 366 35.06 -18.27 -31.72
CA GLY A 366 34.37 -19.39 -32.37
C GLY A 366 33.98 -19.12 -33.83
N GLY A 367 33.55 -17.88 -34.14
CA GLY A 367 33.20 -17.47 -35.50
C GLY A 367 34.37 -17.49 -36.48
N ARG A 368 35.61 -17.21 -36.02
CA ARG A 368 36.82 -17.32 -36.86
C ARG A 368 37.18 -18.76 -37.20
N ARG A 369 36.89 -19.75 -36.33
CA ARG A 369 37.16 -21.19 -36.61
C ARG A 369 36.13 -21.87 -37.51
N ARG A 370 34.95 -21.28 -37.76
CA ARG A 370 33.90 -21.86 -38.62
C ARG A 370 33.88 -21.34 -40.06
N ARG A 371 34.75 -20.40 -40.46
CA ARG A 371 34.83 -19.88 -41.84
C ARG A 371 35.85 -20.58 -42.75
N SER A 372 36.56 -21.60 -42.25
CA SER A 372 37.64 -22.30 -42.96
C SER A 372 37.35 -23.77 -43.27
N GLY A 373 36.07 -24.18 -43.34
CA GLY A 373 35.70 -25.57 -43.64
C GLY A 373 34.34 -25.68 -44.32
N ALA A 374 34.26 -26.59 -45.31
CA ALA A 374 33.09 -27.01 -46.08
C ALA A 374 32.45 -25.97 -47.03
N ARG A 375 32.96 -25.90 -48.27
CA ARG A 375 32.08 -25.83 -49.45
C ARG A 375 31.62 -27.26 -49.77
N GLY A 376 30.31 -27.47 -49.91
CA GLY A 376 29.71 -28.70 -50.43
C GLY A 376 28.37 -28.34 -51.10
N PRO A 377 28.04 -28.92 -52.28
CA PRO A 377 26.86 -28.54 -53.03
C PRO A 377 25.56 -29.14 -52.45
N PRO A 378 24.39 -28.57 -52.76
CA PRO A 378 23.11 -29.06 -52.25
C PRO A 378 22.61 -30.27 -53.05
N VAL A 379 22.11 -31.29 -52.35
CA VAL A 379 21.31 -32.37 -52.94
C VAL A 379 19.84 -32.15 -52.57
N ALA A 380 18.95 -32.20 -53.56
CA ALA A 380 17.52 -32.11 -53.40
C ALA A 380 16.86 -33.48 -53.60
N GLN A 381 15.98 -33.88 -52.67
CA GLN A 381 15.02 -35.00 -52.72
C GLN A 381 14.35 -35.09 -51.31
N GLU A 382 13.12 -35.56 -51.10
CA GLU A 382 11.95 -35.64 -51.98
C GLU A 382 10.67 -35.68 -51.09
N ARG A 383 9.47 -35.78 -51.68
CA ARG A 383 8.18 -35.65 -50.98
C ARG A 383 7.51 -37.00 -50.64
N ARG A 384 6.88 -37.06 -49.45
CA ARG A 384 5.64 -37.84 -49.12
C ARG A 384 5.76 -39.39 -49.02
N PRO A 385 4.71 -40.12 -48.52
CA PRO A 385 3.78 -39.81 -47.41
C PRO A 385 3.42 -41.00 -46.47
N ALA A 386 2.72 -40.68 -45.36
CA ALA A 386 1.65 -41.44 -44.68
C ALA A 386 1.82 -42.93 -44.27
N GLY A 387 1.73 -43.20 -42.96
CA GLY A 387 1.52 -44.54 -42.37
C GLY A 387 0.60 -44.49 -41.13
N ARG A 388 -0.46 -45.31 -41.11
CA ARG A 388 -1.61 -45.25 -40.16
C ARG A 388 -1.58 -46.37 -39.11
N ARG A 389 -2.22 -46.13 -37.94
CA ARG A 389 -2.62 -47.10 -36.88
C ARG A 389 -1.42 -47.64 -36.04
N ARG A 390 -1.55 -48.03 -34.76
CA ARG A 390 -2.71 -48.56 -33.99
C ARG A 390 -2.75 -48.04 -32.54
N ALA A 391 -3.92 -48.07 -31.92
CA ALA A 391 -4.11 -47.92 -30.47
C ALA A 391 -4.44 -49.28 -29.82
N ARG A 392 -4.05 -49.49 -28.55
CA ARG A 392 -4.76 -50.29 -27.50
C ARG A 392 -4.00 -50.26 -26.14
N PRO A 393 -4.58 -50.68 -24.99
CA PRO A 393 -4.61 -49.77 -23.83
C PRO A 393 -4.27 -50.39 -22.46
N ARG A 394 -4.38 -49.56 -21.40
CA ARG A 394 -4.75 -49.88 -20.00
C ARG A 394 -4.13 -51.13 -19.34
N ARG A 395 -3.37 -50.89 -18.26
CA ARG A 395 -3.56 -51.63 -17.00
C ARG A 395 -3.68 -50.69 -15.81
N ARG A 396 -4.71 -50.94 -14.98
CA ARG A 396 -4.81 -50.47 -13.60
C ARG A 396 -4.00 -51.44 -12.72
N ALA A 397 -3.42 -50.95 -11.63
CA ALA A 397 -3.21 -51.73 -10.42
C ALA A 397 -3.43 -50.80 -9.23
N ALA A 398 -4.32 -51.19 -8.32
CA ALA A 398 -4.48 -50.57 -7.02
C ALA A 398 -3.65 -51.36 -5.99
N GLY A 399 -3.15 -50.68 -4.97
CA GLY A 399 -2.44 -51.31 -3.85
C GLY A 399 -2.61 -50.47 -2.60
N ALA A 400 -3.52 -50.90 -1.71
CA ALA A 400 -3.69 -50.30 -0.39
C ALA A 400 -2.78 -51.00 0.62
N GLY A 401 -2.31 -50.28 1.64
CA GLY A 401 -1.48 -50.85 2.71
C GLY A 401 -1.03 -49.80 3.72
N ALA A 402 -1.72 -49.72 4.85
CA ALA A 402 -1.34 -48.93 6.03
C ALA A 402 -0.69 -49.85 7.11
N PRO A 403 -0.48 -49.41 8.36
CA PRO A 403 0.43 -48.34 8.78
C PRO A 403 1.48 -48.83 9.82
N GLY A 404 2.70 -48.29 9.78
CA GLY A 404 3.75 -48.60 10.77
C GLY A 404 3.72 -47.71 12.01
N ARG A 405 3.36 -48.26 13.18
CA ARG A 405 3.58 -47.63 14.50
C ARG A 405 5.00 -47.92 14.99
N GLY A 406 5.72 -46.93 15.54
CA GLY A 406 7.09 -47.12 16.05
C GLY A 406 7.54 -46.08 17.08
N ARG A 407 7.29 -46.36 18.36
CA ARG A 407 7.83 -45.75 19.61
C ARG A 407 7.46 -46.69 20.77
N PRO A 408 8.08 -46.65 21.97
CA PRO A 408 9.15 -45.76 22.46
C PRO A 408 10.30 -46.50 23.21
N ARG A 409 11.20 -45.71 23.83
CA ARG A 409 12.12 -45.95 24.99
C ARG A 409 13.57 -45.49 24.65
N GLY A 410 14.32 -44.87 25.57
CA GLY A 410 13.98 -44.41 26.93
C GLY A 410 15.16 -43.76 27.67
N HIS A 411 14.93 -43.37 28.93
CA HIS A 411 15.91 -42.96 29.96
C HIS A 411 16.74 -41.68 29.70
N ARG A 412 17.27 -40.93 30.68
CA ARG A 412 17.01 -40.58 32.11
C ARG A 412 18.39 -40.16 32.68
N GLY A 413 18.44 -39.09 33.48
CA GLY A 413 19.65 -38.64 34.22
C GLY A 413 20.44 -37.54 33.48
N GLY A 414 21.01 -36.55 34.16
CA GLY A 414 20.95 -36.22 35.60
C GLY A 414 21.96 -35.12 35.97
N SER A 415 21.73 -34.43 37.09
CA SER A 415 22.61 -33.44 37.77
C SER A 415 22.96 -32.15 36.97
N ALA A 416 22.86 -30.92 37.48
CA ALA A 416 23.08 -30.32 38.81
C ALA A 416 24.54 -30.00 39.15
N HIS A 417 24.94 -28.74 38.91
CA HIS A 417 25.96 -27.92 39.61
C HIS A 417 25.81 -26.48 39.08
N ALA A 418 26.23 -25.38 39.71
CA ALA A 418 26.43 -24.94 41.09
C ALA A 418 27.21 -23.60 41.00
N ALA A 419 26.86 -22.63 41.83
CA ALA A 419 27.67 -21.47 42.26
C ALA A 419 28.30 -20.50 41.21
N GLY A 420 28.11 -19.19 41.46
CA GLY A 420 28.69 -18.11 40.64
C GLY A 420 28.66 -16.72 41.32
N HIS A 421 28.94 -16.65 42.63
CA HIS A 421 29.02 -15.36 43.33
C HIS A 421 30.18 -14.49 42.81
N ARG A 422 29.89 -13.22 42.46
CA ARG A 422 30.84 -12.11 42.61
C ARG A 422 30.15 -10.86 43.15
N ARG A 423 30.58 -10.43 44.34
CA ARG A 423 30.39 -9.07 44.88
C ARG A 423 31.64 -8.24 44.57
N ARG A 424 31.47 -6.97 44.19
CA ARG A 424 32.37 -5.80 44.39
C ARG A 424 31.50 -4.56 44.09
N THR A 425 31.03 -3.76 45.06
CA THR A 425 31.70 -2.74 45.90
C THR A 425 32.16 -1.48 45.15
N GLY A 426 31.72 -0.29 45.60
CA GLY A 426 32.07 1.04 45.07
C GLY A 426 30.86 1.71 44.39
N ALA A 427 30.04 2.55 45.02
CA ALA A 427 30.30 3.84 45.69
C ALA A 427 30.62 4.98 44.69
N GLY A 428 29.68 5.92 44.55
CA GLY A 428 29.80 7.11 43.69
C GLY A 428 28.46 7.85 43.58
N GLY A 429 28.39 9.05 44.17
CA GLY A 429 27.18 9.87 44.26
C GLY A 429 26.78 10.61 42.97
N PRO A 430 25.68 11.38 43.00
CA PRO A 430 24.91 11.75 41.81
C PRO A 430 25.46 12.95 41.03
N ARG A 431 25.14 13.01 39.74
CA ARG A 431 25.17 14.25 38.94
C ARG A 431 23.77 14.60 38.45
N ALA A 432 23.52 15.91 38.37
CA ALA A 432 22.21 16.48 38.11
C ALA A 432 21.65 16.12 36.73
N ALA A 433 20.31 16.09 36.64
CA ALA A 433 19.58 16.04 35.38
C ALA A 433 19.00 17.44 35.10
N ASP A 434 19.55 18.13 34.11
CA ASP A 434 19.02 19.41 33.64
C ASP A 434 17.72 19.20 32.85
N ALA A 435 16.71 20.01 33.16
CA ALA A 435 15.45 20.06 32.43
C ALA A 435 15.44 21.25 31.44
N PRO A 436 15.13 21.06 30.14
CA PRO A 436 15.09 22.16 29.20
C PRO A 436 13.80 23.01 29.37
N HIS A 437 14.01 24.26 29.75
CA HIS A 437 12.97 25.29 29.87
C HIS A 437 12.29 25.59 28.51
N ARG A 438 10.95 25.72 28.52
CA ARG A 438 10.21 26.35 27.41
C ARG A 438 10.56 27.83 27.33
N GLN A 439 11.12 28.30 26.21
CA GLN A 439 11.20 29.73 25.90
C GLN A 439 10.07 30.16 24.96
N ARG A 440 9.24 31.09 25.43
CA ARG A 440 8.44 31.98 24.56
C ARG A 440 9.38 33.06 24.02
N ARG A 441 9.20 33.47 22.75
CA ARG A 441 9.73 34.74 22.24
C ARG A 441 8.60 35.64 21.79
N ALA A 442 8.64 36.89 22.24
CA ALA A 442 7.81 37.99 21.77
C ALA A 442 8.63 39.28 21.84
N ALA A 443 8.68 40.01 20.72
CA ALA A 443 9.18 41.39 20.53
C ALA A 443 8.63 41.81 19.14
N ARG A 444 8.02 42.97 18.85
CA ARG A 444 8.30 44.39 19.21
C ARG A 444 9.70 44.83 18.75
N ASP A 445 9.93 46.00 18.14
CA ASP A 445 9.06 47.07 17.63
C ASP A 445 9.92 48.00 16.72
N ARG A 446 9.31 49.04 16.11
CA ARG A 446 9.92 50.13 15.29
C ARG A 446 10.34 49.69 13.87
N GLY A 447 10.25 50.47 12.79
CA GLY A 447 9.81 51.86 12.60
C GLY A 447 10.40 52.42 11.29
N ASP A 448 9.97 53.51 10.64
CA ASP A 448 8.78 54.40 10.77
C ASP A 448 8.61 55.15 9.41
N GLY A 449 7.43 55.71 9.05
CA GLY A 449 7.25 56.41 7.76
C GLY A 449 5.81 56.73 7.29
N ASP A 450 5.23 57.80 7.82
CA ASP A 450 3.99 58.48 7.40
C ASP A 450 4.18 59.35 6.13
N PRO A 451 3.18 60.07 5.56
CA PRO A 451 1.71 59.93 5.68
C PRO A 451 0.97 60.03 4.32
N HIS A 452 -0.34 59.76 4.30
CA HIS A 452 -1.34 60.64 3.66
C HIS A 452 -2.79 60.26 4.03
N THR A 453 -3.45 61.11 4.81
CA THR A 453 -4.93 61.17 4.94
C THR A 453 -5.44 62.33 4.05
N PRO A 454 -6.68 62.29 3.53
CA PRO A 454 -7.91 62.47 4.32
C PRO A 454 -8.99 61.40 4.00
N GLY A 455 -10.09 61.22 4.74
CA GLY A 455 -10.64 61.92 5.90
C GLY A 455 -12.18 61.79 5.91
N LEU A 456 -12.82 62.20 7.02
CA LEU A 456 -14.28 62.43 7.21
C LEU A 456 -15.21 61.25 7.61
N ARG A 457 -15.64 61.35 8.88
CA ARG A 457 -17.03 61.23 9.38
C ARG A 457 -17.66 59.84 9.60
N ASP A 458 -17.36 59.33 10.80
CA ASP A 458 -18.35 59.13 11.87
C ASP A 458 -19.85 59.36 11.50
N ARG A 459 -20.66 58.32 11.73
CA ARG A 459 -21.99 58.47 12.35
C ARG A 459 -22.45 57.19 13.04
N SER A 460 -22.34 57.20 14.36
CA SER A 460 -23.04 56.27 15.25
C SER A 460 -24.58 56.25 15.01
N ARG A 461 -25.19 55.05 15.09
CA ARG A 461 -26.56 54.79 15.61
C ARG A 461 -26.87 53.29 15.63
N GLY A 462 -27.15 52.74 16.81
CA GLY A 462 -27.45 51.32 16.98
C GLY A 462 -28.89 50.95 16.57
N ARG A 463 -29.10 49.68 16.22
CA ARG A 463 -30.42 49.01 16.18
C ARG A 463 -30.33 47.59 16.75
N ARG A 464 -31.44 47.16 17.36
CA ARG A 464 -31.61 45.89 18.10
C ARG A 464 -31.53 44.65 17.18
N PRO A 465 -31.22 43.46 17.72
CA PRO A 465 -31.29 42.21 16.97
C PRO A 465 -32.76 41.84 16.66
N VAL A 466 -33.01 41.39 15.43
CA VAL A 466 -34.28 40.76 15.01
C VAL A 466 -34.05 39.26 14.93
N ALA A 467 -34.93 38.48 15.57
CA ALA A 467 -34.86 37.02 15.55
C ALA A 467 -35.22 36.46 14.17
N ALA A 468 -34.35 35.62 13.60
CA ALA A 468 -34.63 34.90 12.35
C ALA A 468 -35.36 33.58 12.63
N ALA A 469 -36.42 33.31 11.86
CA ALA A 469 -37.36 32.23 12.11
C ALA A 469 -36.92 30.86 11.58
N ARG A 470 -37.50 29.79 12.14
CA ARG A 470 -37.40 28.41 11.63
C ARG A 470 -38.12 28.27 10.28
N PRO A 471 -37.55 27.63 9.25
CA PRO A 471 -38.30 27.21 8.08
C PRO A 471 -39.26 26.05 8.42
N ARG A 472 -40.53 26.18 8.05
CA ARG A 472 -41.54 25.11 8.15
C ARG A 472 -41.47 24.17 6.94
N ARG A 473 -41.90 22.92 7.16
CA ARG A 473 -42.09 21.91 6.11
C ARG A 473 -43.01 22.42 4.99
N ALA A 474 -42.61 22.21 3.74
CA ALA A 474 -43.57 22.14 2.63
C ALA A 474 -44.15 20.72 2.57
N VAL A 475 -45.47 20.64 2.55
CA VAL A 475 -46.23 19.42 2.21
C VAL A 475 -47.00 19.77 0.94
N HIS A 476 -46.89 18.97 -0.11
CA HIS A 476 -47.76 19.06 -1.28
C HIS A 476 -48.59 17.77 -1.41
N PRO A 477 -49.87 17.84 -1.83
CA PRO A 477 -50.82 16.76 -1.56
C PRO A 477 -51.41 16.09 -2.82
N LEU A 478 -52.23 15.05 -2.57
CA LEU A 478 -53.16 14.36 -3.48
C LEU A 478 -52.49 13.41 -4.53
N ALA A 479 -53.08 12.26 -4.87
CA ALA A 479 -54.48 11.84 -4.68
C ALA A 479 -54.67 10.38 -4.16
N ARG A 480 -55.86 10.15 -3.58
CA ARG A 480 -56.52 8.83 -3.41
C ARG A 480 -56.89 8.27 -4.81
N ALA A 481 -57.27 7.02 -5.05
CA ALA A 481 -57.70 5.91 -4.17
C ALA A 481 -57.19 4.56 -4.75
N LEU A 482 -57.69 3.34 -4.48
CA LEU A 482 -58.83 2.79 -3.72
C LEU A 482 -58.44 1.39 -3.17
N VAL A 483 -59.39 0.58 -2.71
CA VAL A 483 -59.20 -0.78 -2.16
C VAL A 483 -60.32 -1.72 -2.65
N SER A 484 -60.06 -3.03 -2.65
CA SER A 484 -60.98 -4.17 -2.92
C SER A 484 -61.37 -4.42 -4.40
N GLY A 485 -61.59 -5.65 -4.87
CA GLY A 485 -61.35 -6.96 -4.24
C GLY A 485 -62.43 -8.01 -4.56
N ARG A 486 -62.22 -8.88 -5.56
CA ARG A 486 -62.91 -10.18 -5.73
C ARG A 486 -62.31 -11.00 -6.88
N ALA A 487 -62.23 -12.33 -6.71
CA ALA A 487 -62.07 -13.30 -7.80
C ALA A 487 -63.45 -13.66 -8.40
N PRO A 488 -63.53 -14.28 -9.60
CA PRO A 488 -63.55 -15.76 -9.61
C PRO A 488 -62.96 -16.48 -10.85
N ALA A 489 -62.57 -17.73 -10.59
CA ALA A 489 -62.73 -18.97 -11.40
C ALA A 489 -62.42 -19.07 -12.92
N ARG A 490 -61.53 -20.03 -13.22
CA ARG A 490 -61.61 -21.11 -14.25
C ARG A 490 -62.00 -20.77 -15.71
N ARG A 491 -61.09 -21.06 -16.66
CA ARG A 491 -61.20 -22.22 -17.60
C ARG A 491 -60.04 -22.30 -18.61
N GLY A 492 -59.46 -23.50 -18.76
CA GLY A 492 -59.25 -24.12 -20.07
C GLY A 492 -57.95 -23.81 -20.86
N PRO A 493 -57.30 -24.80 -21.50
CA PRO A 493 -56.02 -24.62 -22.20
C PRO A 493 -56.15 -24.62 -23.73
N GLY A 494 -55.15 -24.07 -24.43
CA GLY A 494 -55.10 -24.07 -25.90
C GLY A 494 -53.74 -23.69 -26.47
N LEU A 495 -52.71 -24.52 -26.26
CA LEU A 495 -51.43 -24.44 -26.99
C LEU A 495 -51.11 -25.79 -27.64
N ARG A 496 -51.57 -25.93 -28.89
CA ARG A 496 -50.87 -26.71 -29.90
C ARG A 496 -50.41 -25.71 -30.94
N ASP A 497 -49.13 -25.70 -31.28
CA ASP A 497 -48.83 -25.94 -32.68
C ASP A 497 -47.52 -26.71 -32.86
N ARG A 498 -47.43 -27.45 -33.97
CA ARG A 498 -46.26 -28.18 -34.43
C ARG A 498 -45.87 -27.66 -35.80
N SER A 499 -44.61 -27.31 -35.94
CA SER A 499 -43.81 -27.60 -37.14
C SER A 499 -44.42 -27.32 -38.52
N ARG A 500 -43.97 -26.25 -39.16
CA ARG A 500 -43.40 -26.33 -40.52
C ARG A 500 -42.37 -25.22 -40.73
#